data_AF-A0A8T5EPY6-F1
#
_entry.id   AF-A0A8T5EPY6-F1
#
_cell.length_a   1.000
_cell.length_b   1.000
_cell.length_c   1.000
_cell.angle_alpha   90.00
_cell.angle_beta   90.00
_cell.angle_gamma   90.00
#
_symmetry.space_group_name_H-M   'P 1'
#
loop_
_entity.id
_entity.type
_entity.pdbx_description
1 polymer ?
#
loop_
_entity_poly.entity_id
_entity_poly.type
_entity_poly.pdbx_seq_one_letter_code
_entity_poly.pdbx_strand_id
1 'polypeptide(L)' 'MREQASSFDVARIVRELSKMIGARARKAYQPHYEQVVIRLNPKGSPSSDLVIVSGRRLYLSQRDRPMP' A
#
# COMPACT_ATOMS: atom_id res chain seq x y z
N MET A 1 5.37 -10.57 15.79
CA MET A 1 5.25 -9.38 14.92
C MET A 1 4.36 -8.38 15.66
N ARG A 2 4.75 -7.09 15.81
CA ARG A 2 3.96 -6.13 16.62
C ARG A 2 2.53 -6.02 16.07
N GLU A 3 1.53 -6.13 16.94
CA GLU A 3 0.11 -6.06 16.57
C GLU A 3 -0.33 -4.67 16.10
N GLN A 4 0.33 -3.62 16.57
CA GLN A 4 0.01 -2.24 16.25
C GLN A 4 1.24 -1.48 15.74
N ALA A 5 1.03 -0.65 14.72
CA ALA A 5 2.02 0.31 14.26
C ALA A 5 2.20 1.40 15.33
N SER A 6 3.45 1.66 15.73
CA SER A 6 3.75 2.79 16.61
C SER A 6 3.62 4.11 15.86
N SER A 7 3.53 5.23 16.59
CA SER A 7 3.55 6.57 16.00
C SER A 7 4.78 6.82 15.11
N PHE A 8 5.93 6.26 15.48
CA PHE A 8 7.15 6.30 14.67
C PHE A 8 7.01 5.53 13.35
N ASP A 9 6.40 4.34 13.39
CA ASP A 9 6.13 3.54 12.19
C ASP A 9 5.19 4.30 11.24
N VAL A 10 4.14 4.92 11.79
CA VAL A 10 3.20 5.75 11.02
C VAL A 10 3.92 6.94 10.37
N ALA A 11 4.78 7.64 11.11
CA ALA A 11 5.54 8.77 10.56
C ALA A 11 6.44 8.33 9.38
N ARG A 12 7.09 7.17 9.49
CA ARG A 12 7.90 6.61 8.40
C ARG A 12 7.06 6.23 7.20
N ILE A 13 5.92 5.58 7.42
CA ILE A 13 4.97 5.20 6.37
C ILE A 13 4.46 6.42 5.61
N VAL A 14 4.08 7.49 6.32
CA VAL A 14 3.64 8.75 5.70
C VAL A 14 4.73 9.32 4.79
N ARG A 15 5.99 9.32 5.25
CA ARG A 15 7.12 9.80 4.45
C ARG A 15 7.33 8.97 3.18
N GLU A 16 7.15 7.66 3.25
CA GLU A 16 7.26 6.76 2.10
C GLU A 16 6.09 6.96 1.13
N LEU A 17 4.85 7.05 1.63
CA LEU A 17 3.66 7.27 0.81
C LEU A 17 3.59 8.65 0.19
N SER A 18 4.18 9.67 0.81
CA SER A 18 4.21 11.03 0.26
C SER A 18 4.90 11.09 -1.12
N LYS A 19 5.79 10.14 -1.42
CA LYS A 19 6.42 10.00 -2.74
C LYS A 19 5.46 9.57 -3.84
N MET A 20 4.29 9.06 -3.46
CA MET A 20 3.24 8.60 -4.37
C MET A 20 2.15 9.67 -4.61
N ILE A 21 2.28 10.87 -4.05
CA ILE A 21 1.35 11.97 -4.34
C ILE A 21 1.39 12.27 -5.85
N GLY A 22 0.21 12.30 -6.47
CA GLY A 22 0.06 12.45 -7.92
C GLY A 22 0.17 11.15 -8.72
N ALA A 23 0.49 10.00 -8.09
CA ALA A 23 0.43 8.71 -8.75
C ALA A 23 -1.02 8.33 -9.10
N ARG A 24 -1.24 7.78 -10.30
CA ARG A 24 -2.57 7.31 -10.71
C ARG A 24 -2.88 5.96 -10.09
N ALA A 25 -4.04 5.83 -9.44
CA ALA A 25 -4.59 4.54 -9.07
C ALA A 25 -5.14 3.84 -10.34
N ARG A 26 -4.57 2.69 -10.70
CA ARG A 26 -5.00 1.91 -11.89
C ARG A 26 -6.15 0.96 -11.59
N LYS A 27 -6.11 0.30 -10.44
CA LYS A 27 -7.11 -0.68 -10.01
C LYS A 27 -7.16 -0.72 -8.48
N ALA A 28 -8.33 -0.98 -7.94
CA ALA A 28 -8.51 -1.35 -6.55
C ALA A 28 -9.24 -2.71 -6.48
N TYR A 29 -8.84 -3.57 -5.55
CA TYR A 29 -9.46 -4.88 -5.35
C TYR A 29 -9.24 -5.39 -3.93
N GLN A 30 -10.05 -6.36 -3.53
CA GLN A 30 -10.06 -6.93 -2.18
C GLN A 30 -9.71 -8.43 -2.25
N PRO A 31 -8.42 -8.80 -2.11
CA PRO A 31 -8.02 -10.22 -2.15
C PRO A 31 -8.39 -10.99 -0.88
N HIS A 32 -8.72 -10.30 0.21
CA HIS A 32 -9.13 -10.88 1.48
C HIS A 32 -10.08 -9.91 2.20
N TYR A 33 -11.00 -10.39 3.03
CA TYR A 33 -12.02 -9.54 3.65
C TYR A 33 -11.41 -8.40 4.50
N GLU A 34 -10.27 -8.64 5.16
CA GLU A 34 -9.55 -7.60 5.92
C GLU A 34 -8.59 -6.74 5.06
N GLN A 35 -8.43 -7.03 3.76
CA GLN A 35 -7.35 -6.44 2.96
C GLN A 35 -7.87 -5.77 1.68
N VAL A 36 -7.54 -4.49 1.51
CA VAL A 36 -7.72 -3.75 0.25
C VAL A 36 -6.36 -3.51 -0.40
N VAL A 37 -6.30 -3.65 -1.73
CA VAL A 37 -5.12 -3.35 -2.54
C VAL A 37 -5.46 -2.29 -3.55
N ILE A 38 -4.61 -1.26 -3.64
CA ILE A 38 -4.69 -0.21 -4.65
C ILE A 38 -3.40 -0.25 -5.47
N ARG A 39 -3.51 -0.55 -6.77
CA ARG A 39 -2.37 -0.55 -7.69
C ARG A 39 -2.07 0.88 -8.12
N LEU A 40 -0.94 1.41 -7.67
CA LEU A 40 -0.46 2.76 -7.97
C LEU A 40 0.50 2.72 -9.16
N ASN A 41 0.39 3.70 -10.05
CA ASN A 41 1.28 3.88 -11.19
C ASN A 41 1.88 5.30 -11.17
N PRO A 42 2.89 5.54 -10.32
CA PRO A 42 3.67 6.78 -10.34
C PRO A 42 4.39 6.97 -11.68
N LYS A 43 4.50 8.22 -12.14
CA LYS A 43 5.19 8.53 -13.40
C LYS A 43 6.70 8.35 -13.21
N GLY A 44 7.35 7.60 -14.11
CA GLY A 44 8.81 7.42 -14.09
C GLY A 44 9.32 6.40 -13.06
N SER A 45 8.44 5.67 -12.38
CA SER A 45 8.82 4.57 -11.50
C SER A 45 7.89 3.36 -11.69
N PRO A 46 8.33 2.15 -11.28
CA PRO A 46 7.51 0.96 -11.40
C PRO A 46 6.18 1.09 -10.67
N SER A 47 5.14 0.43 -11.20
CA SER A 47 3.88 0.28 -10.47
C SER A 47 4.13 -0.38 -9.12
N SER A 48 3.38 0.03 -8.10
CA SER A 48 3.46 -0.51 -6.75
C SER A 48 2.07 -0.68 -6.18
N ASP A 49 1.85 -1.76 -5.45
CA ASP A 49 0.57 -2.06 -4.80
C ASP A 49 0.59 -1.48 -3.39
N LEU A 50 -0.29 -0.51 -3.11
CA LEU A 50 -0.59 -0.07 -1.75
C LEU A 50 -1.53 -1.09 -1.11
N VAL A 51 -1.03 -1.80 -0.11
CA VAL A 51 -1.77 -2.81 0.63
C VAL A 51 -2.21 -2.22 1.96
N ILE A 52 -3.51 -2.28 2.21
CA ILE A 52 -4.14 -1.82 3.45
C ILE A 52 -4.74 -3.03 4.14
N VAL A 53 -4.30 -3.32 5.36
CA VAL A 53 -4.88 -4.36 6.22
C VAL A 53 -5.63 -3.67 7.35
N SER A 54 -6.94 -3.87 7.38
CA SER A 54 -7.87 -3.22 8.32
C SER A 54 -7.35 -3.27 9.76
N GLY A 55 -7.28 -2.10 10.40
CA GLY A 55 -6.88 -1.93 11.79
C GLY A 55 -5.45 -2.34 12.16
N ARG A 56 -4.62 -2.77 11.20
CA ARG A 56 -3.29 -3.34 11.48
C ARG A 56 -2.15 -2.56 10.86
N ARG A 57 -2.11 -2.45 9.53
CA ARG A 57 -0.95 -1.90 8.81
C ARG A 57 -1.27 -1.48 7.39
N LEU A 58 -0.38 -0.68 6.83
CA LEU A 58 -0.34 -0.38 5.41
C LEU A 58 1.10 -0.37 4.90
N TYR A 59 1.31 -0.83 3.67
CA TYR A 59 2.65 -0.92 3.07
C TYR A 59 2.58 -0.95 1.55
N LEU A 60 3.69 -0.56 0.91
CA LEU A 60 3.88 -0.71 -0.53
C LEU A 60 4.48 -2.08 -0.84
N SER A 61 3.93 -2.76 -1.85
CA SER A 61 4.42 -4.03 -2.34
C SER A 61 4.77 -3.93 -3.82
N GLN A 62 5.92 -4.47 -4.20
CA GLN A 62 6.33 -4.63 -5.60
C GLN A 62 6.07 -6.05 -6.12
N ARG A 63 5.53 -6.94 -5.30
CA ARG A 63 5.20 -8.30 -5.74
C ARG A 63 4.00 -8.24 -6.66
N ASP A 64 4.13 -8.87 -7.82
CA ASP A 64 2.96 -9.18 -8.62
C ASP A 64 2.14 -10.22 -7.86
N ARG A 65 0.97 -9.82 -7.37
CA ARG A 65 0.01 -10.75 -6.80
C ARG A 65 -0.82 -11.31 -7.95
N PRO A 66 -0.88 -12.64 -8.13
CA PRO A 66 -1.81 -13.21 -9.09
C PRO A 66 -3.21 -12.71 -8.72
N MET A 67 -3.88 -12.10 -9.69
CA MET A 67 -5.26 -11.71 -9.49
C MET A 67 -6.10 -12.99 -9.38
N PRO A 68 -6.99 -13.09 -8.39
CA PRO A 68 -8.05 -14.10 -8.41
C PRO A 68 -9.03 -13.83 -9.56
#